data_AF-A0A250G448-F1
#
_entry.id   AF-A0A250G448-F1
#
_cell.length_a   1.000
_cell.length_b   1.000
_cell.length_c   1.000
_cell.angle_alpha   90.00
_cell.angle_beta   90.00
_cell.angle_gamma   90.00
#
_symmetry.space_group_name_H-M   'P 1'
#
loop_
_entity.id
_entity.type
_entity.pdbx_description
1 polymer ?
#
loop_
_entity_poly.entity_id
_entity_poly.type
_entity_poly.pdbx_seq_one_letter_code
_entity_poly.pdbx_strand_id
1 'polypeptide(L)'
;MNVKKSLWLVASTLILSGCSSLSKIASTNVDALPSKVPTQPEEVSEEVLKGWPHTNLAKDGFPGINLQGAYDLLKGLKPTTVVVGVIDSGIDINHEDLKNVLWVNPNEIANNGIDDDNNGYVDDVYGWNFLGDVNHENLEYVRIMKTNDTKNPDFAKAKTMYETEHAQALENKTRYEQLMQMIETADVAVQKALKKKDYTLKDLENFQTQDDNLQQYVAFLTRMVSLVGSVNQAKEDLSQGVKHFTSKLNYHLNLNYHPRKEILKDDENDFSKVGYGNNNVIGPDVEESLHGTHVAGIIAAQRGNSVGMDGVASNVKIMTLRAVPDGDEYDKDIAFAIRYAADNGAKVVNTSFGKDFSPHYKQVQEAIKYAASKDVLIVNAAGNDSKNIDNEEVFPTDEVSKKEIADNFLTVGALNYKYDENLVASFSNFGKRTVDVFAPGVKIWATAPENTYKFLQGTSMASPEVAGLAALIRSYFPKLTAAEVKKIIMQSGMAPKFDVIVGEEQVKVNFSELSTSGTIVNARNAVILAAKMSRSKK
;
A
#
# COMPACT_ATOMS: atom_id res chain seq x y z
N MET A 1 -44.74 21.51 -62.37
CA MET A 1 -43.45 21.67 -61.66
C MET A 1 -43.60 21.09 -60.27
N ASN A 2 -43.25 19.80 -60.10
CA ASN A 2 -43.34 19.07 -58.83
C ASN A 2 -41.93 18.87 -58.29
N VAL A 3 -41.59 19.52 -57.18
CA VAL A 3 -40.33 19.29 -56.46
C VAL A 3 -40.64 18.41 -55.25
N LYS A 4 -40.22 17.15 -55.32
CA LYS A 4 -40.25 16.20 -54.19
C LYS A 4 -39.18 16.61 -53.18
N LYS A 5 -39.56 16.89 -51.93
CA LYS A 5 -38.66 16.94 -50.78
C LYS A 5 -38.26 15.51 -50.42
N SER A 6 -36.96 15.22 -50.46
CA SER A 6 -36.40 13.97 -49.96
C SER A 6 -36.09 14.14 -48.47
N LEU A 7 -36.74 13.35 -47.62
CA LEU A 7 -36.45 13.22 -46.20
C LEU A 7 -35.20 12.34 -46.05
N TRP A 8 -34.11 12.88 -45.52
CA TRP A 8 -32.98 12.06 -45.07
C TRP A 8 -33.29 11.48 -43.70
N LEU A 9 -33.50 10.16 -43.67
CA LEU A 9 -33.60 9.37 -42.45
C LEU A 9 -32.17 9.13 -41.94
N VAL A 10 -31.75 9.83 -40.89
CA VAL A 10 -30.51 9.49 -40.16
C VAL A 10 -30.81 8.25 -39.33
N ALA A 11 -30.29 7.11 -39.76
CA ALA A 11 -30.38 5.86 -39.04
C ALA A 11 -29.50 5.89 -37.78
N SER A 12 -30.14 5.80 -36.62
CA SER A 12 -29.50 5.62 -35.31
C SER A 12 -28.89 4.22 -35.17
N THR A 13 -27.77 3.96 -35.82
CA THR A 13 -26.98 2.72 -35.64
C THR A 13 -25.74 2.99 -34.80
N LEU A 14 -25.90 3.12 -33.47
CA LEU A 14 -24.74 3.22 -32.56
C LEU A 14 -24.96 2.60 -31.16
N ILE A 15 -26.03 1.84 -30.93
CA ILE A 15 -26.30 1.21 -29.60
C ILE A 15 -26.11 -0.33 -29.61
N LEU A 16 -25.94 -0.97 -30.77
CA LEU A 16 -25.87 -2.44 -30.87
C LEU A 16 -24.48 -3.06 -30.60
N SER A 17 -23.38 -2.31 -30.81
CA SER A 17 -22.01 -2.87 -30.72
C SER A 17 -21.54 -3.14 -29.28
N GLY A 18 -21.97 -2.36 -28.30
CA GLY A 18 -21.58 -2.57 -26.90
C GLY A 18 -22.23 -3.80 -26.25
N CYS A 19 -23.44 -4.17 -26.67
CA CYS A 19 -24.16 -5.31 -26.10
C CYS A 19 -23.60 -6.67 -26.55
N SER A 20 -23.08 -6.76 -27.78
CA SER A 20 -22.49 -7.99 -28.31
C SER A 20 -21.13 -8.30 -27.68
N SER A 21 -20.27 -7.28 -27.51
CA SER A 21 -18.96 -7.42 -26.86
C SER A 21 -19.08 -7.86 -25.41
N LEU A 22 -19.98 -7.26 -24.62
CA LEU A 22 -20.24 -7.66 -23.24
C LEU A 22 -20.75 -9.12 -23.15
N SER A 23 -21.61 -9.53 -24.09
CA SER A 23 -22.13 -10.90 -24.13
C SER A 23 -21.03 -11.93 -24.39
N LYS A 24 -20.06 -11.60 -25.26
CA LYS A 24 -18.90 -12.45 -25.57
C LYS A 24 -17.99 -12.65 -24.35
N ILE A 25 -17.72 -11.58 -23.59
CA ILE A 25 -16.91 -11.68 -22.36
C ILE A 25 -17.64 -12.56 -21.33
N ALA A 26 -18.94 -12.32 -21.12
CA ALA A 26 -19.74 -13.09 -20.17
C ALA A 26 -19.86 -14.58 -20.52
N SER A 27 -19.76 -14.97 -21.80
CA SER A 27 -19.73 -16.37 -22.23
C SER A 27 -18.34 -17.03 -22.13
N THR A 28 -17.30 -16.26 -21.78
CA THR A 28 -15.94 -16.78 -21.65
C THR A 28 -15.80 -17.57 -20.35
N ASN A 29 -14.99 -18.64 -20.38
CA ASN A 29 -14.65 -19.42 -19.19
C ASN A 29 -13.58 -18.71 -18.37
N VAL A 30 -13.73 -18.78 -17.05
CA VAL A 30 -12.68 -18.37 -16.11
C VAL A 30 -11.49 -19.31 -16.22
N ASP A 31 -10.30 -18.76 -15.98
CA ASP A 31 -9.06 -19.51 -15.89
C ASP A 31 -9.10 -20.40 -14.64
N ALA A 32 -8.74 -21.66 -14.85
CA ALA A 32 -8.48 -22.60 -13.77
C ALA A 32 -7.00 -22.52 -13.34
N LEU A 33 -6.69 -23.06 -12.17
CA LEU A 33 -5.30 -23.23 -11.75
C LEU A 33 -4.56 -24.08 -12.79
N PRO A 34 -3.38 -23.66 -13.29
CA PRO A 34 -2.66 -24.43 -14.28
C PRO A 34 -2.20 -25.78 -13.71
N SER A 35 -2.31 -26.84 -14.50
CA SER A 35 -1.85 -28.18 -14.12
C SER A 35 -0.32 -28.29 -14.02
N LYS A 36 0.39 -27.37 -14.69
CA LYS A 36 1.84 -27.22 -14.61
C LYS A 36 2.18 -25.74 -14.66
N VAL A 37 2.99 -25.29 -13.71
CA VAL A 37 3.55 -23.93 -13.68
C VAL A 37 4.97 -23.98 -14.25
N PRO A 38 5.36 -23.03 -15.14
CA PRO A 38 6.74 -22.90 -15.59
C PRO A 38 7.71 -22.78 -14.41
N THR A 39 8.86 -23.46 -14.49
CA THR A 39 9.91 -23.35 -13.48
C THR A 39 10.49 -21.92 -13.50
N GLN A 40 10.51 -21.27 -12.35
CA GLN A 40 11.13 -19.96 -12.19
C GLN A 40 12.66 -20.10 -12.15
N PRO A 41 13.41 -19.13 -12.69
CA PRO A 41 14.86 -19.15 -12.56
C PRO A 41 15.28 -19.00 -11.09
N GLU A 42 16.47 -19.52 -10.77
CA GLU A 42 17.06 -19.44 -9.43
C GLU A 42 17.24 -17.96 -9.03
N GLU A 43 17.88 -17.18 -9.90
CA GLU A 43 17.95 -15.73 -9.84
C GLU A 43 16.94 -15.09 -10.81
N VAL A 44 16.11 -14.18 -10.29
CA VAL A 44 15.14 -13.42 -11.09
C VAL A 44 15.73 -12.04 -11.35
N SER A 45 15.87 -11.65 -12.62
CA SER A 45 16.40 -10.33 -12.97
C SER A 45 15.45 -9.21 -12.55
N GLU A 46 16.01 -8.02 -12.30
CA GLU A 46 15.20 -6.83 -11.97
C GLU A 46 14.16 -6.53 -13.05
N GLU A 47 14.49 -6.69 -14.33
CA GLU A 47 13.56 -6.45 -15.43
C GLU A 47 12.30 -7.34 -15.35
N VAL A 48 12.46 -8.61 -14.96
CA VAL A 48 11.32 -9.50 -14.73
C VAL A 48 10.54 -9.06 -13.49
N LEU A 49 11.24 -8.66 -12.41
CA LEU A 49 10.60 -8.18 -11.19
C LEU A 49 9.80 -6.88 -11.41
N LYS A 50 10.22 -5.99 -12.30
CA LYS A 50 9.44 -4.78 -12.61
C LYS A 50 8.05 -5.09 -13.16
N GLY A 51 7.88 -6.22 -13.85
CA GLY A 51 6.61 -6.62 -14.48
C GLY A 51 5.86 -7.77 -13.79
N TRP A 52 6.47 -8.44 -12.81
CA TRP A 52 5.92 -9.66 -12.21
C TRP A 52 4.50 -9.53 -11.63
N PRO A 53 4.08 -8.40 -11.02
CA PRO A 53 2.74 -8.29 -10.43
C PRO A 53 1.61 -8.49 -11.47
N HIS A 54 1.89 -8.17 -12.73
CA HIS A 54 0.90 -8.18 -13.82
C HIS A 54 0.93 -9.47 -14.67
N THR A 55 1.81 -10.43 -14.36
CA THR A 55 2.02 -11.64 -15.16
C THR A 55 0.85 -12.62 -15.10
N ASN A 56 0.86 -13.59 -16.01
CA ASN A 56 -0.03 -14.73 -16.02
C ASN A 56 0.70 -15.97 -15.48
N LEU A 57 0.26 -16.51 -14.34
CA LEU A 57 0.85 -17.67 -13.69
C LEU A 57 1.09 -18.87 -14.64
N ALA A 58 0.12 -19.18 -15.51
CA ALA A 58 0.22 -20.33 -16.41
C ALA A 58 1.27 -20.13 -17.51
N LYS A 59 1.54 -18.88 -17.89
CA LYS A 59 2.46 -18.53 -18.99
C LYS A 59 3.87 -18.21 -18.47
N ASP A 60 3.93 -17.44 -17.39
CA ASP A 60 5.14 -16.77 -16.95
C ASP A 60 5.75 -17.43 -15.69
N GLY A 61 4.99 -18.24 -14.96
CA GLY A 61 5.45 -18.91 -13.75
C GLY A 61 5.40 -18.05 -12.48
N PHE A 62 5.05 -16.77 -12.59
CA PHE A 62 4.94 -15.83 -11.48
C PHE A 62 3.47 -15.62 -11.07
N PRO A 63 3.14 -15.56 -9.76
CA PRO A 63 1.78 -15.42 -9.24
C PRO A 63 1.22 -13.99 -9.34
N GLY A 64 1.32 -13.38 -10.52
CA GLY A 64 0.71 -12.08 -10.83
C GLY A 64 -0.80 -12.17 -11.10
N ILE A 65 -1.45 -11.00 -11.20
CA ILE A 65 -2.91 -10.88 -11.31
C ILE A 65 -3.46 -11.13 -12.73
N ASN A 66 -2.63 -11.49 -13.72
CA ASN A 66 -3.02 -11.65 -15.13
C ASN A 66 -3.69 -10.40 -15.72
N LEU A 67 -3.05 -9.24 -15.54
CA LEU A 67 -3.64 -7.94 -15.89
C LEU A 67 -3.81 -7.75 -17.40
N GLN A 68 -2.82 -8.17 -18.20
CA GLN A 68 -2.92 -8.08 -19.68
C GLN A 68 -4.11 -8.90 -20.20
N GLY A 69 -4.35 -10.07 -19.60
CA GLY A 69 -5.50 -10.91 -19.94
C GLY A 69 -6.85 -10.22 -19.67
N ALA A 70 -6.93 -9.37 -18.64
CA ALA A 70 -8.11 -8.53 -18.38
C ALA A 70 -8.29 -7.47 -19.47
N TYR A 71 -7.24 -6.71 -19.79
CA TYR A 71 -7.30 -5.68 -20.83
C TYR A 71 -7.61 -6.24 -22.22
N ASP A 72 -7.13 -7.43 -22.55
CA ASP A 72 -7.47 -8.11 -23.80
C ASP A 72 -8.98 -8.37 -23.94
N LEU A 73 -9.68 -8.67 -22.85
CA LEU A 73 -11.14 -8.83 -22.84
C LEU A 73 -11.87 -7.49 -22.95
N LEU A 74 -11.31 -6.42 -22.37
CA LEU A 74 -11.92 -5.09 -22.33
C LEU A 74 -11.74 -4.29 -23.63
N LYS A 75 -10.92 -4.78 -24.58
CA LYS A 75 -10.72 -4.15 -25.90
C LYS A 75 -12.05 -3.83 -26.60
N GLY A 76 -12.22 -2.56 -26.97
CA GLY A 76 -13.40 -2.07 -27.66
C GLY A 76 -14.61 -1.76 -26.77
N LEU A 77 -14.52 -1.98 -25.45
CA LEU A 77 -15.48 -1.41 -24.49
C LEU A 77 -15.08 0.02 -24.14
N LYS A 78 -16.07 0.86 -23.85
CA LYS A 78 -15.87 2.25 -23.44
C LYS A 78 -15.87 2.34 -21.90
N PRO A 79 -14.76 2.73 -21.26
CA PRO A 79 -14.72 2.93 -19.82
C PRO A 79 -15.43 4.23 -19.39
N THR A 80 -15.74 4.31 -18.09
CA THR A 80 -16.23 5.49 -17.39
C THR A 80 -15.24 5.89 -16.32
N THR A 81 -15.03 7.19 -16.11
CA THR A 81 -13.98 7.65 -15.20
C THR A 81 -14.35 7.33 -13.75
N VAL A 82 -13.45 6.69 -13.03
CA VAL A 82 -13.61 6.31 -11.62
C VAL A 82 -12.66 7.11 -10.76
N VAL A 83 -13.16 7.72 -9.69
CA VAL A 83 -12.34 8.37 -8.67
C VAL A 83 -11.93 7.35 -7.62
N VAL A 84 -10.63 7.32 -7.31
CA VAL A 84 -10.03 6.45 -6.29
C VAL A 84 -9.40 7.34 -5.22
N GLY A 85 -9.87 7.25 -3.98
CA GLY A 85 -9.25 7.92 -2.84
C GLY A 85 -8.05 7.12 -2.34
N VAL A 86 -6.92 7.79 -2.13
CA VAL A 86 -5.72 7.19 -1.50
C VAL A 86 -5.50 7.89 -0.18
N ILE A 87 -5.80 7.19 0.93
CA ILE A 87 -5.60 7.69 2.29
C ILE A 87 -4.22 7.20 2.76
N ASP A 88 -3.25 8.12 2.79
CA ASP A 88 -1.84 7.76 2.92
C ASP A 88 -0.96 8.93 3.42
N SER A 89 0.37 8.88 3.20
CA SER A 89 1.36 9.87 3.66
C SER A 89 1.43 11.16 2.84
N GLY A 90 0.65 11.22 1.77
CA GLY A 90 0.71 12.27 0.74
C GLY A 90 1.12 11.69 -0.60
N ILE A 91 0.94 12.46 -1.67
CA ILE A 91 1.30 12.04 -3.03
C ILE A 91 2.04 13.21 -3.68
N ASP A 92 3.17 12.92 -4.33
CA ASP A 92 3.85 13.85 -5.23
C ASP A 92 2.98 14.08 -6.47
N ILE A 93 2.11 15.09 -6.36
CA ILE A 93 1.17 15.48 -7.42
C ILE A 93 1.88 16.06 -8.66
N ASN A 94 3.19 16.32 -8.60
CA ASN A 94 3.98 16.81 -9.72
C ASN A 94 4.66 15.66 -10.51
N HIS A 95 4.60 14.44 -9.99
CA HIS A 95 5.23 13.27 -10.60
C HIS A 95 4.76 13.07 -12.05
N GLU A 96 5.70 12.85 -12.97
CA GLU A 96 5.47 12.84 -14.42
C GLU A 96 4.45 11.79 -14.86
N ASP A 97 4.42 10.66 -14.14
CA ASP A 97 3.54 9.53 -14.37
C ASP A 97 2.16 9.64 -13.67
N LEU A 98 2.01 10.58 -12.73
CA LEU A 98 0.79 10.72 -11.91
C LEU A 98 -0.01 11.98 -12.23
N LYS A 99 0.63 13.09 -12.58
CA LYS A 99 -0.02 14.41 -12.76
C LYS A 99 -1.24 14.41 -13.69
N ASN A 100 -1.28 13.50 -14.68
CA ASN A 100 -2.39 13.38 -15.63
C ASN A 100 -3.56 12.52 -15.14
N VAL A 101 -3.35 11.76 -14.07
CA VAL A 101 -4.35 10.87 -13.45
C VAL A 101 -4.80 11.37 -12.09
N LEU A 102 -4.42 12.57 -11.65
CA LEU A 102 -4.95 13.18 -10.43
C LEU A 102 -6.40 13.64 -10.61
N TRP A 103 -7.21 13.42 -9.59
CA TRP A 103 -8.52 14.03 -9.41
C TRP A 103 -8.34 15.52 -9.16
N VAL A 104 -9.19 16.32 -9.77
CA VAL A 104 -9.28 17.75 -9.54
C VAL A 104 -10.68 18.02 -9.04
N ASN A 105 -10.84 18.66 -7.87
CA ASN A 105 -12.15 19.06 -7.37
C ASN A 105 -12.80 20.01 -8.40
N PRO A 106 -13.87 19.58 -9.09
CA PRO A 106 -14.48 20.41 -10.13
C PRO A 106 -15.19 21.64 -9.59
N ASN A 107 -15.39 21.72 -8.27
CA ASN A 107 -16.11 22.80 -7.61
C ASN A 107 -15.17 23.85 -6.98
N GLU A 108 -13.85 23.65 -7.01
CA GLU A 108 -12.85 24.57 -6.46
C GLU A 108 -12.18 25.42 -7.54
N ILE A 109 -11.84 26.67 -7.19
CA ILE A 109 -10.99 27.55 -7.96
C ILE A 109 -9.62 27.60 -7.30
N ALA A 110 -8.66 26.88 -7.88
CA ALA A 110 -7.33 26.72 -7.31
C ALA A 110 -6.66 28.04 -6.88
N ASN A 111 -6.24 28.09 -5.61
CA ASN A 111 -5.43 29.13 -4.97
C ASN A 111 -6.16 30.47 -4.82
N ASN A 112 -7.47 30.47 -4.61
CA ASN A 112 -8.22 31.70 -4.33
C ASN A 112 -8.38 31.97 -2.82
N GLY A 113 -8.01 31.02 -1.96
CA GLY A 113 -8.13 31.13 -0.50
C GLY A 113 -9.56 30.99 0.01
N ILE A 114 -10.47 30.42 -0.78
CA ILE A 114 -11.89 30.28 -0.50
C ILE A 114 -12.26 28.79 -0.59
N ASP A 115 -13.17 28.37 0.27
CA ASP A 115 -13.89 27.09 0.13
C ASP A 115 -15.08 27.35 -0.81
N ASP A 116 -14.88 27.12 -2.11
CA ASP A 116 -15.83 27.51 -3.16
C ASP A 116 -17.08 26.61 -3.15
N ASP A 117 -16.89 25.33 -2.78
CA ASP A 117 -17.95 24.34 -2.74
C ASP A 117 -18.66 24.23 -1.37
N ASN A 118 -18.15 24.96 -0.37
CA ASN A 118 -18.61 25.02 1.01
C ASN A 118 -18.63 23.64 1.70
N ASN A 119 -17.67 22.77 1.36
CA ASN A 119 -17.51 21.44 1.96
C ASN A 119 -16.70 21.47 3.28
N GLY A 120 -16.14 22.62 3.64
CA GLY A 120 -15.32 22.86 4.83
C GLY A 120 -13.82 22.85 4.58
N TYR A 121 -13.36 22.64 3.35
CA TYR A 121 -11.95 22.44 2.99
C TYR A 121 -11.49 23.45 1.93
N VAL A 122 -10.83 24.53 2.38
CA VAL A 122 -10.38 25.64 1.53
C VAL A 122 -9.35 25.17 0.49
N ASP A 123 -9.61 25.43 -0.80
CA ASP A 123 -8.70 25.12 -1.91
C ASP A 123 -8.31 23.63 -1.98
N ASP A 124 -9.23 22.68 -1.72
CA ASP A 124 -8.99 21.23 -1.74
C ASP A 124 -8.87 20.61 -3.15
N VAL A 125 -8.11 21.28 -4.02
CA VAL A 125 -8.03 21.05 -5.47
C VAL A 125 -7.71 19.61 -5.85
N TYR A 126 -6.83 18.91 -5.14
CA TYR A 126 -6.43 17.53 -5.43
C TYR A 126 -6.86 16.52 -4.36
N GLY A 127 -7.62 17.00 -3.36
CA GLY A 127 -7.88 16.30 -2.11
C GLY A 127 -7.44 17.14 -0.91
N TRP A 128 -7.22 16.49 0.23
CA TRP A 128 -6.99 17.18 1.50
C TRP A 128 -5.83 16.61 2.33
N ASN A 129 -5.14 17.47 3.07
CA ASN A 129 -4.12 17.09 4.05
C ASN A 129 -4.61 17.35 5.48
N PHE A 130 -4.99 16.28 6.17
CA PHE A 130 -5.47 16.32 7.56
C PHE A 130 -4.35 16.57 8.59
N LEU A 131 -3.09 16.35 8.21
CA LEU A 131 -1.95 16.47 9.11
C LEU A 131 -1.36 17.89 9.15
N GLY A 132 -1.77 18.77 8.23
CA GLY A 132 -1.13 20.07 8.05
C GLY A 132 0.38 19.94 7.86
N ASP A 133 1.17 20.67 8.63
CA ASP A 133 2.64 20.66 8.56
C ASP A 133 3.30 19.61 9.48
N VAL A 134 2.53 18.64 9.98
CA VAL A 134 3.05 17.50 10.76
C VAL A 134 3.58 16.43 9.81
N ASN A 135 4.81 15.95 10.05
CA ASN A 135 5.39 14.78 9.39
C ASN A 135 5.51 13.59 10.35
N HIS A 136 6.24 13.78 11.44
CA HIS A 136 6.45 12.74 12.44
C HIS A 136 5.38 12.81 13.53
N GLU A 137 5.01 11.66 14.06
CA GLU A 137 4.02 11.53 15.12
C GLU A 137 4.35 10.37 16.05
N ASN A 138 3.74 10.36 17.23
CA ASN A 138 3.83 9.25 18.15
C ASN A 138 3.07 8.00 17.67
N LEU A 139 3.53 6.84 18.13
CA LEU A 139 2.72 5.62 18.07
C LEU A 139 1.54 5.75 19.06
N GLU A 140 0.43 5.09 18.79
CA GLU A 140 -0.81 5.24 19.55
C GLU A 140 -0.63 4.82 21.02
N TYR A 141 0.13 3.75 21.28
CA TYR A 141 0.42 3.33 22.65
C TYR A 141 1.22 4.38 23.43
N VAL A 142 2.03 5.20 22.75
CA VAL A 142 2.76 6.31 23.37
C VAL A 142 1.81 7.45 23.68
N ARG A 143 0.81 7.71 22.82
CA ARG A 143 -0.28 8.66 23.11
C ARG A 143 -1.11 8.22 24.31
N ILE A 144 -1.47 6.94 24.39
CA ILE A 144 -2.15 6.36 25.56
C ILE A 144 -1.31 6.54 26.82
N MET A 145 0.00 6.26 26.76
CA MET A 145 0.91 6.44 27.90
C MET A 145 0.95 7.89 28.43
N LYS A 146 0.91 8.89 27.54
CA LYS A 146 0.90 10.31 27.92
C LYS A 146 -0.32 10.72 28.73
N THR A 147 -1.46 10.05 28.55
CA THR A 147 -2.68 10.35 29.32
C THR A 147 -2.51 10.04 30.81
N ASN A 148 -1.62 9.09 31.14
CA ASN A 148 -1.46 8.53 32.48
C ASN A 148 -2.79 8.01 33.09
N ASP A 149 -3.78 7.67 32.26
CA ASP A 149 -5.06 7.16 32.72
C ASP A 149 -5.00 5.64 32.91
N THR A 150 -4.68 5.21 34.13
CA THR A 150 -4.62 3.78 34.50
C THR A 150 -5.98 3.08 34.46
N LYS A 151 -7.09 3.80 34.23
CA LYS A 151 -8.43 3.21 34.05
C LYS A 151 -8.72 2.89 32.59
N ASN A 152 -7.95 3.45 31.65
CA ASN A 152 -8.04 3.05 30.25
C ASN A 152 -7.68 1.55 30.15
N PRO A 153 -8.56 0.71 29.57
CA PRO A 153 -8.32 -0.73 29.45
C PRO A 153 -7.03 -1.08 28.71
N ASP A 154 -6.59 -0.20 27.79
CA ASP A 154 -5.40 -0.40 26.97
C ASP A 154 -4.11 0.05 27.66
N PHE A 155 -4.20 0.80 28.77
CA PHE A 155 -3.04 1.43 29.42
C PHE A 155 -1.96 0.42 29.81
N ALA A 156 -2.34 -0.75 30.33
CA ALA A 156 -1.38 -1.79 30.74
C ALA A 156 -0.64 -2.41 29.54
N LYS A 157 -1.36 -2.68 28.43
CA LYS A 157 -0.78 -3.18 27.18
C LYS A 157 0.14 -2.12 26.57
N ALA A 158 -0.34 -0.88 26.47
CA ALA A 158 0.41 0.25 25.94
C ALA A 158 1.70 0.51 26.72
N LYS A 159 1.65 0.44 28.07
CA LYS A 159 2.82 0.54 28.93
C LYS A 159 3.85 -0.54 28.65
N THR A 160 3.40 -1.79 28.51
CA THR A 160 4.28 -2.93 28.28
C THR A 160 4.99 -2.80 26.91
N MET A 161 4.26 -2.39 25.88
CA MET A 161 4.81 -2.13 24.54
C MET A 161 5.80 -0.96 24.58
N TYR A 162 5.44 0.15 25.23
CA TYR A 162 6.33 1.29 25.39
C TYR A 162 7.66 0.93 26.08
N GLU A 163 7.60 0.30 27.25
CA GLU A 163 8.80 -0.06 28.02
C GLU A 163 9.70 -1.02 27.21
N THR A 164 9.10 -1.97 26.50
CA THR A 164 9.82 -2.94 25.65
C THR A 164 10.47 -2.27 24.46
N GLU A 165 9.71 -1.54 23.64
CA GLU A 165 10.21 -0.94 22.41
C GLU A 165 11.19 0.20 22.69
N HIS A 166 10.96 0.99 23.74
CA HIS A 166 11.90 2.04 24.14
C HIS A 166 13.24 1.46 24.58
N ALA A 167 13.24 0.39 25.40
CA ALA A 167 14.47 -0.28 25.81
C ALA A 167 15.21 -0.86 24.60
N GLN A 168 14.51 -1.55 23.70
CA GLN A 168 15.09 -2.12 22.48
C GLN A 168 15.64 -1.05 21.53
N ALA A 169 14.92 0.06 21.32
CA ALA A 169 15.39 1.15 20.48
C ALA A 169 16.66 1.79 21.03
N LEU A 170 16.75 1.99 22.36
CA LEU A 170 17.94 2.52 23.01
C LEU A 170 19.13 1.55 22.93
N GLU A 171 18.90 0.27 23.16
CA GLU A 171 19.93 -0.77 23.05
C GLU A 171 20.45 -0.87 21.62
N ASN A 172 19.55 -0.94 20.63
CA ASN A 172 19.93 -1.01 19.22
C ASN A 172 20.67 0.24 18.78
N LYS A 173 20.19 1.45 19.13
CA LYS A 173 20.93 2.69 18.84
C LYS A 173 22.36 2.62 19.37
N THR A 174 22.52 2.27 20.64
CA THR A 174 23.83 2.17 21.30
C THR A 174 24.72 1.14 20.60
N ARG A 175 24.17 -0.02 20.25
CA ARG A 175 24.87 -1.08 19.52
C ARG A 175 25.35 -0.61 18.14
N TYR A 176 24.49 0.06 17.37
CA TYR A 176 24.84 0.56 16.04
C TYR A 176 25.89 1.67 16.13
N GLU A 177 25.81 2.56 17.11
CA GLU A 177 26.84 3.59 17.37
C GLU A 177 28.20 2.96 17.72
N GLN A 178 28.21 1.93 18.55
CA GLN A 178 29.44 1.19 18.88
C GLN A 178 30.03 0.47 17.66
N LEU A 179 29.19 -0.18 16.84
CA LEU A 179 29.62 -0.82 15.60
C LEU A 179 30.16 0.21 14.60
N MET A 180 29.53 1.39 14.52
CA MET A 180 29.98 2.49 13.66
C MET A 180 31.37 2.99 14.09
N GLN A 181 31.58 3.22 15.39
CA GLN A 181 32.89 3.61 15.91
C GLN A 181 33.96 2.52 15.66
N MET A 182 33.59 1.25 15.82
CA MET A 182 34.48 0.12 15.57
C MET A 182 34.87 0.01 14.09
N ILE A 183 33.92 0.14 13.17
CA ILE A 183 34.21 0.05 11.73
C ILE A 183 35.05 1.22 11.24
N GLU A 184 34.83 2.43 11.75
CA GLU A 184 35.65 3.59 11.42
C GLU A 184 37.10 3.42 11.89
N THR A 185 37.28 2.94 13.12
CA THR A 185 38.61 2.68 13.69
C THR A 185 39.32 1.55 12.94
N ALA A 186 38.63 0.44 12.70
CA ALA A 186 39.17 -0.71 11.99
C ALA A 186 39.55 -0.37 10.55
N ASP A 187 38.69 0.34 9.82
CA ASP A 187 38.94 0.75 8.44
C ASP A 187 40.20 1.60 8.34
N VAL A 188 40.37 2.64 9.17
CA VAL A 188 41.57 3.48 9.16
C VAL A 188 42.83 2.66 9.45
N ALA A 189 42.79 1.75 10.43
CA ALA A 189 43.92 0.90 10.79
C ALA A 189 44.31 -0.05 9.65
N VAL A 190 43.33 -0.68 9.01
CA VAL A 190 43.54 -1.63 7.91
C VAL A 190 43.97 -0.91 6.63
N GLN A 191 43.41 0.26 6.29
CA GLN A 191 43.87 1.08 5.18
C GLN A 191 45.36 1.41 5.30
N LYS A 192 45.78 1.80 6.52
CA LYS A 192 47.18 2.11 6.82
C LYS A 192 48.07 0.87 6.68
N ALA A 193 47.62 -0.28 7.16
CA ALA A 193 48.39 -1.51 7.12
C ALA A 193 48.51 -2.09 5.69
N LEU A 194 47.42 -2.07 4.91
CA LEU A 194 47.40 -2.48 3.51
C LEU A 194 48.06 -1.46 2.58
N LYS A 195 48.25 -0.21 3.04
CA LYS A 195 48.65 0.95 2.22
C LYS A 195 47.70 1.16 1.05
N LYS A 196 46.41 0.92 1.27
CA LYS A 196 45.33 1.07 0.30
C LYS A 196 44.19 1.85 0.93
N LYS A 197 43.64 2.80 0.19
CA LYS A 197 42.43 3.53 0.61
C LYS A 197 41.19 2.67 0.47
N ASP A 198 41.10 1.90 -0.61
CA ASP A 198 40.01 0.98 -0.89
C ASP A 198 40.57 -0.45 -0.97
N TYR A 199 39.87 -1.41 -0.37
CA TYR A 199 40.27 -2.80 -0.33
C TYR A 199 39.06 -3.73 -0.43
N THR A 200 39.31 -4.92 -0.94
CA THR A 200 38.30 -5.96 -1.20
C THR A 200 38.22 -6.96 -0.06
N LEU A 201 37.17 -7.79 -0.03
CA LEU A 201 37.10 -8.94 0.87
C LEU A 201 38.34 -9.84 0.73
N LYS A 202 38.80 -10.05 -0.50
CA LYS A 202 39.99 -10.84 -0.79
C LYS A 202 41.27 -10.20 -0.24
N ASP A 203 41.36 -8.87 -0.18
CA ASP A 203 42.49 -8.20 0.46
C ASP A 203 42.51 -8.48 1.97
N LEU A 204 41.33 -8.48 2.62
CA LEU A 204 41.20 -8.80 4.04
C LEU A 204 41.54 -10.27 4.34
N GLU A 205 41.01 -11.20 3.55
CA GLU A 205 41.24 -12.65 3.72
C GLU A 205 42.72 -13.05 3.55
N ASN A 206 43.45 -12.34 2.69
CA ASN A 206 44.87 -12.61 2.45
C ASN A 206 45.80 -11.80 3.37
N PHE A 207 45.25 -10.89 4.18
CA PHE A 207 46.06 -10.05 5.04
C PHE A 207 46.52 -10.81 6.29
N GLN A 208 47.84 -10.87 6.50
CA GLN A 208 48.45 -11.50 7.67
C GLN A 208 49.22 -10.47 8.49
N THR A 209 49.07 -10.52 9.81
CA THR A 209 49.76 -9.63 10.75
C THR A 209 50.01 -10.38 12.06
N GLN A 210 51.01 -9.95 12.84
CA GLN A 210 51.28 -10.42 14.19
C GLN A 210 50.76 -9.45 15.27
N ASP A 211 50.13 -8.34 14.85
CA ASP A 211 49.48 -7.39 15.75
C ASP A 211 48.06 -7.87 16.07
N ASP A 212 47.82 -8.24 17.34
CA ASP A 212 46.55 -8.80 17.80
C ASP A 212 45.35 -7.88 17.55
N ASN A 213 45.53 -6.55 17.72
CA ASN A 213 44.44 -5.60 17.48
C ASN A 213 44.11 -5.53 15.99
N LEU A 214 45.13 -5.51 15.14
CA LEU A 214 44.93 -5.49 13.70
C LEU A 214 44.33 -6.81 13.19
N GLN A 215 44.67 -7.96 13.77
CA GLN A 215 44.00 -9.23 13.48
C GLN A 215 42.50 -9.16 13.79
N GLN A 216 42.13 -8.62 14.95
CA GLN A 216 40.72 -8.46 15.33
C GLN A 216 39.97 -7.50 14.39
N TYR A 217 40.59 -6.39 14.00
CA TYR A 217 39.99 -5.46 13.03
C TYR A 217 39.76 -6.10 11.66
N VAL A 218 40.73 -6.87 11.17
CA VAL A 218 40.59 -7.59 9.89
C VAL A 218 39.46 -8.62 9.99
N ALA A 219 39.41 -9.43 11.04
CA ALA A 219 38.33 -10.40 11.22
C ALA A 219 36.94 -9.75 11.29
N PHE A 220 36.82 -8.63 12.01
CA PHE A 220 35.58 -7.86 12.09
C PHE A 220 35.16 -7.32 10.72
N LEU A 221 36.07 -6.66 10.01
CA LEU A 221 35.81 -6.11 8.68
C LEU A 221 35.47 -7.22 7.67
N THR A 222 36.15 -8.35 7.71
CA THR A 222 35.82 -9.52 6.87
C THR A 222 34.38 -9.93 7.10
N ARG A 223 33.93 -10.08 8.35
CA ARG A 223 32.54 -10.42 8.66
C ARG A 223 31.55 -9.39 8.12
N MET A 224 31.81 -8.10 8.28
CA MET A 224 30.91 -7.04 7.79
C MET A 224 30.85 -7.04 6.26
N VAL A 225 32.00 -7.08 5.60
CA VAL A 225 32.10 -7.08 4.13
C VAL A 225 31.49 -8.33 3.53
N SER A 226 31.59 -9.50 4.18
CA SER A 226 30.91 -10.72 3.72
C SER A 226 29.38 -10.59 3.74
N LEU A 227 28.81 -9.73 4.59
CA LEU A 227 27.35 -9.54 4.68
C LEU A 227 26.84 -8.52 3.65
N VAL A 228 27.56 -7.42 3.44
CA VAL A 228 27.04 -6.27 2.67
C VAL A 228 27.95 -5.84 1.51
N GLY A 229 28.99 -6.61 1.22
CA GLY A 229 29.85 -6.48 0.05
C GLY A 229 30.99 -5.47 0.17
N SER A 230 30.85 -4.41 0.97
CA SER A 230 31.94 -3.43 1.16
C SER A 230 31.90 -2.73 2.52
N VAL A 231 33.04 -2.15 2.92
CA VAL A 231 33.14 -1.37 4.16
C VAL A 231 32.31 -0.08 4.07
N ASN A 232 32.26 0.55 2.90
CA ASN A 232 31.46 1.76 2.71
C ASN A 232 29.96 1.46 2.83
N GLN A 233 29.49 0.36 2.23
CA GLN A 233 28.11 -0.08 2.39
C GLN A 233 27.79 -0.40 3.86
N ALA A 234 28.69 -1.10 4.57
CA ALA A 234 28.51 -1.39 5.99
C ALA A 234 28.42 -0.11 6.84
N LYS A 235 29.23 0.91 6.56
CA LYS A 235 29.14 2.21 7.24
C LYS A 235 27.84 2.93 6.94
N GLU A 236 27.38 2.89 5.70
CA GLU A 236 26.11 3.48 5.30
C GLU A 236 24.94 2.79 6.02
N ASP A 237 24.87 1.46 5.98
CA ASP A 237 23.83 0.67 6.66
C ASP A 237 23.82 0.92 8.17
N LEU A 238 24.99 0.97 8.80
CA LEU A 238 25.11 1.30 10.22
C LEU A 238 24.65 2.73 10.51
N SER A 239 25.05 3.70 9.70
CA SER A 239 24.61 5.09 9.84
C SER A 239 23.10 5.24 9.69
N GLN A 240 22.48 4.51 8.76
CA GLN A 240 21.02 4.51 8.60
C GLN A 240 20.33 3.88 9.81
N GLY A 241 20.89 2.79 10.37
CA GLY A 241 20.40 2.22 11.62
C GLY A 241 20.44 3.20 12.80
N VAL A 242 21.55 3.93 12.98
CA VAL A 242 21.66 4.98 14.02
C VAL A 242 20.60 6.07 13.81
N LYS A 243 20.44 6.55 12.56
CA LYS A 243 19.42 7.56 12.22
C LYS A 243 18.02 7.06 12.53
N HIS A 244 17.68 5.85 12.12
CA HIS A 244 16.38 5.23 12.35
C HIS A 244 16.01 5.18 13.83
N PHE A 245 16.86 4.56 14.68
CA PHE A 245 16.56 4.46 16.11
C PHE A 245 16.60 5.81 16.83
N THR A 246 17.44 6.75 16.36
CA THR A 246 17.43 8.12 16.86
C THR A 246 16.13 8.83 16.54
N SER A 247 15.63 8.73 15.31
CA SER A 247 14.33 9.30 14.90
C SER A 247 13.19 8.71 15.72
N LYS A 248 13.15 7.36 15.84
CA LYS A 248 12.15 6.63 16.63
C LYS A 248 12.10 7.11 18.10
N LEU A 249 13.26 7.31 18.73
CA LEU A 249 13.34 7.82 20.11
C LEU A 249 12.97 9.30 20.22
N ASN A 250 13.31 10.12 19.23
CA ASN A 250 13.06 11.57 19.24
C ASN A 250 11.60 11.93 18.97
N TYR A 251 10.91 11.14 18.15
CA TYR A 251 9.55 11.43 17.72
C TYR A 251 8.58 10.35 18.20
N HIS A 252 8.70 9.11 17.70
CA HIS A 252 7.66 8.09 17.85
C HIS A 252 7.46 7.66 19.31
N LEU A 253 8.55 7.50 20.06
CA LEU A 253 8.59 7.08 21.47
C LEU A 253 8.76 8.25 22.45
N ASN A 254 8.76 9.49 21.97
CA ASN A 254 9.00 10.65 22.81
C ASN A 254 7.72 11.09 23.52
N LEU A 255 7.68 10.92 24.84
CA LEU A 255 6.54 11.32 25.69
C LEU A 255 6.32 12.84 25.75
N ASN A 256 7.31 13.65 25.36
CA ASN A 256 7.22 15.11 25.39
C ASN A 256 6.98 15.75 24.01
N TYR A 257 6.87 14.94 22.95
CA TYR A 257 6.61 15.44 21.60
C TYR A 257 5.10 15.55 21.37
N HIS A 258 4.56 16.70 20.95
CA HIS A 258 3.11 16.88 20.78
C HIS A 258 2.76 17.61 19.47
N PRO A 259 3.13 17.05 18.30
CA PRO A 259 3.06 17.78 17.04
C PRO A 259 1.62 18.16 16.65
N ARG A 260 0.61 17.31 16.88
CA ARG A 260 -0.79 17.67 16.62
C ARG A 260 -1.22 18.93 17.38
N LYS A 261 -0.88 19.02 18.67
CA LYS A 261 -1.25 20.16 19.51
C LYS A 261 -0.42 21.42 19.20
N GLU A 262 0.88 21.25 18.97
CA GLU A 262 1.84 22.36 18.83
C GLU A 262 1.88 22.94 17.43
N ILE A 263 1.78 22.09 16.40
CA ILE A 263 1.90 22.46 14.99
C ILE A 263 0.50 22.59 14.37
N LEU A 264 -0.28 21.50 14.37
CA LEU A 264 -1.61 21.47 13.72
C LEU A 264 -2.68 22.26 14.50
N LYS A 265 -2.48 22.45 15.81
CA LYS A 265 -3.41 23.16 16.72
C LYS A 265 -4.82 22.57 16.67
N ASP A 266 -4.88 21.24 16.67
CA ASP A 266 -6.11 20.47 16.67
C ASP A 266 -6.21 19.55 17.89
N ASP A 267 -7.44 19.21 18.28
CA ASP A 267 -7.75 18.22 19.31
C ASP A 267 -8.23 16.93 18.63
N GLU A 268 -7.49 15.85 18.84
CA GLU A 268 -7.79 14.53 18.30
C GLU A 268 -9.13 13.94 18.78
N ASN A 269 -9.68 14.46 19.89
CA ASN A 269 -10.92 13.98 20.49
C ASN A 269 -12.15 14.81 20.08
N ASP A 270 -11.96 15.97 19.45
CA ASP A 270 -13.07 16.82 19.00
C ASP A 270 -13.46 16.49 17.55
N PHE A 271 -14.40 15.57 17.40
CA PHE A 271 -15.00 15.18 16.12
C PHE A 271 -16.05 16.18 15.60
N SER A 272 -16.29 17.32 16.27
CA SER A 272 -17.20 18.36 15.76
C SER A 272 -16.50 19.34 14.82
N LYS A 273 -15.16 19.44 14.91
CA LYS A 273 -14.35 20.34 14.11
C LYS A 273 -13.93 19.68 12.79
N VAL A 274 -14.49 20.20 11.69
CA VAL A 274 -14.11 19.88 10.31
C VAL A 274 -13.16 20.94 9.74
N GLY A 275 -12.53 20.67 8.59
CA GLY A 275 -11.72 21.66 7.87
C GLY A 275 -10.36 22.00 8.47
N TYR A 276 -9.91 21.28 9.50
CA TYR A 276 -8.53 21.40 9.99
C TYR A 276 -7.56 20.75 8.98
N GLY A 277 -6.28 21.12 9.06
CA GLY A 277 -5.28 20.71 8.08
C GLY A 277 -5.05 21.81 7.04
N ASN A 278 -4.64 21.43 5.84
CA ASN A 278 -4.45 22.35 4.72
C ASN A 278 -4.58 21.62 3.35
N ASN A 279 -4.42 22.37 2.26
CA ASN A 279 -4.47 21.85 0.89
C ASN A 279 -3.13 21.33 0.35
N ASN A 280 -2.06 21.31 1.16
CA ASN A 280 -0.77 20.75 0.75
C ASN A 280 -0.79 19.21 0.85
N VAL A 281 -1.36 18.57 -0.16
CA VAL A 281 -1.52 17.11 -0.22
C VAL A 281 -0.21 16.32 -0.43
N ILE A 282 0.89 17.01 -0.74
CA ILE A 282 2.24 16.41 -0.75
C ILE A 282 2.75 16.25 0.69
N GLY A 283 2.43 17.22 1.55
CA GLY A 283 3.07 17.40 2.86
C GLY A 283 4.22 18.42 2.80
N PRO A 284 4.76 18.83 3.96
CA PRO A 284 5.85 19.81 4.02
C PRO A 284 7.21 19.27 3.53
N ASP A 285 7.34 17.95 3.39
CA ASP A 285 8.51 17.28 2.80
C ASP A 285 8.03 16.28 1.74
N VAL A 286 8.54 16.41 0.52
CA VAL A 286 8.16 15.57 -0.63
C VAL A 286 8.66 14.13 -0.47
N GLU A 287 9.79 13.92 0.22
CA GLU A 287 10.34 12.57 0.41
C GLU A 287 9.46 11.74 1.36
N GLU A 288 8.81 12.39 2.34
CA GLU A 288 7.84 11.74 3.24
C GLU A 288 6.54 11.32 2.52
N SER A 289 6.32 11.84 1.31
CA SER A 289 5.22 11.42 0.44
C SER A 289 5.52 10.09 -0.29
N LEU A 290 6.68 9.46 -0.06
CA LEU A 290 7.13 8.26 -0.78
C LEU A 290 6.09 7.13 -0.79
N HIS A 291 5.52 6.82 0.38
CA HIS A 291 4.60 5.69 0.51
C HIS A 291 3.33 5.91 -0.31
N GLY A 292 2.66 7.06 -0.15
CA GLY A 292 1.44 7.36 -0.91
C GLY A 292 1.70 7.55 -2.41
N THR A 293 2.83 8.16 -2.80
CA THR A 293 3.24 8.24 -4.22
C THR A 293 3.39 6.85 -4.84
N HIS A 294 3.98 5.89 -4.11
CA HIS A 294 4.16 4.52 -4.59
C HIS A 294 2.83 3.78 -4.73
N VAL A 295 1.97 3.88 -3.71
CA VAL A 295 0.60 3.33 -3.71
C VAL A 295 -0.22 3.87 -4.88
N ALA A 296 -0.18 5.19 -5.13
CA ALA A 296 -0.90 5.82 -6.24
C ALA A 296 -0.41 5.33 -7.61
N GLY A 297 0.89 5.11 -7.77
CA GLY A 297 1.50 4.56 -8.98
C GLY A 297 1.00 3.16 -9.31
N ILE A 298 0.96 2.27 -8.32
CA ILE A 298 0.44 0.91 -8.49
C ILE A 298 -1.01 0.96 -9.01
N ILE A 299 -1.85 1.82 -8.42
CA ILE A 299 -3.26 1.94 -8.83
C ILE A 299 -3.38 2.50 -10.26
N ALA A 300 -2.68 3.59 -10.56
CA ALA A 300 -3.10 4.51 -11.62
C ALA A 300 -1.98 5.16 -12.46
N ALA A 301 -0.69 4.81 -12.27
CA ALA A 301 0.38 5.34 -13.14
C ALA A 301 -0.03 5.26 -14.62
N GLN A 302 0.20 6.34 -15.35
CA GLN A 302 -0.47 6.56 -16.62
C GLN A 302 -0.08 5.49 -17.65
N ARG A 303 -1.02 4.59 -17.94
CA ARG A 303 -0.77 3.51 -18.88
C ARG A 303 -0.44 3.99 -20.30
N GLY A 304 0.56 3.36 -20.91
CA GLY A 304 0.89 3.52 -22.33
C GLY A 304 1.54 4.86 -22.70
N ASN A 305 2.09 5.59 -21.73
CA ASN A 305 2.85 6.82 -21.95
C ASN A 305 4.35 6.60 -22.21
N SER A 306 4.84 5.34 -22.11
CA SER A 306 6.26 4.97 -22.24
C SER A 306 7.19 5.57 -21.18
N VAL A 307 6.64 5.95 -20.03
CA VAL A 307 7.38 6.45 -18.86
C VAL A 307 7.18 5.46 -17.73
N GLY A 308 8.22 5.19 -16.93
CA GLY A 308 8.08 4.45 -15.68
C GLY A 308 7.43 3.07 -15.79
N MET A 309 6.14 3.02 -15.40
CA MET A 309 5.34 1.81 -15.32
C MET A 309 3.86 2.06 -15.65
N ASP A 310 3.14 0.99 -16.01
CA ASP A 310 1.70 1.04 -16.27
C ASP A 310 0.91 0.65 -15.01
N GLY A 311 0.15 1.57 -14.41
CA GLY A 311 -0.71 1.28 -13.24
C GLY A 311 -1.79 0.25 -13.56
N VAL A 312 -2.37 -0.39 -12.54
CA VAL A 312 -3.37 -1.45 -12.74
C VAL A 312 -4.58 -0.96 -13.52
N ALA A 313 -5.12 0.19 -13.15
CA ALA A 313 -6.33 0.75 -13.75
C ALA A 313 -6.02 1.82 -14.81
N SER A 314 -6.87 1.87 -15.85
CA SER A 314 -6.93 2.97 -16.80
C SER A 314 -8.22 3.74 -16.65
N ASN A 315 -8.22 5.01 -17.08
CA ASN A 315 -9.37 5.90 -16.98
C ASN A 315 -9.86 6.08 -15.53
N VAL A 316 -8.92 6.30 -14.62
CA VAL A 316 -9.18 6.60 -13.21
C VAL A 316 -8.62 7.95 -12.82
N LYS A 317 -9.05 8.47 -11.68
CA LYS A 317 -8.58 9.73 -11.09
C LYS A 317 -8.24 9.53 -9.61
N ILE A 318 -7.02 9.85 -9.20
CA ILE A 318 -6.52 9.70 -7.83
C ILE A 318 -6.85 10.95 -7.02
N MET A 319 -7.65 10.79 -5.97
CA MET A 319 -7.89 11.81 -4.95
C MET A 319 -6.92 11.58 -3.79
N THR A 320 -6.09 12.59 -3.50
CA THR A 320 -5.01 12.47 -2.51
C THR A 320 -5.52 12.86 -1.13
N LEU A 321 -5.46 11.94 -0.16
CA LEU A 321 -5.87 12.20 1.21
C LEU A 321 -4.71 11.91 2.14
N ARG A 322 -4.02 12.97 2.59
CA ARG A 322 -2.89 12.84 3.50
C ARG A 322 -3.40 12.76 4.94
N ALA A 323 -3.32 11.58 5.55
CA ALA A 323 -3.80 11.30 6.89
C ALA A 323 -2.89 10.34 7.69
N VAL A 324 -1.82 9.83 7.09
CA VAL A 324 -0.88 8.90 7.71
C VAL A 324 0.48 9.58 7.89
N PRO A 325 0.91 9.90 9.13
CA PRO A 325 2.23 10.48 9.40
C PRO A 325 3.33 9.41 9.42
N ASP A 326 4.60 9.80 9.59
CA ASP A 326 5.63 8.91 10.10
C ASP A 326 5.37 8.66 11.60
N GLY A 327 4.67 7.56 11.90
CA GLY A 327 4.06 7.26 13.19
C GLY A 327 2.69 6.61 12.99
N ASP A 328 1.85 6.61 14.03
CA ASP A 328 0.48 6.08 13.90
C ASP A 328 -0.51 7.19 13.55
N GLU A 329 -1.39 6.91 12.59
CA GLU A 329 -2.50 7.76 12.19
C GLU A 329 -3.52 7.98 13.32
N TYR A 330 -4.22 9.10 13.29
CA TYR A 330 -5.33 9.37 14.21
C TYR A 330 -6.66 8.86 13.65
N ASP A 331 -7.47 8.22 14.50
CA ASP A 331 -8.80 7.73 14.13
C ASP A 331 -9.70 8.86 13.58
N LYS A 332 -9.53 10.09 14.09
CA LYS A 332 -10.24 11.29 13.61
C LYS A 332 -9.90 11.59 12.15
N ASP A 333 -8.63 11.55 11.79
CA ASP A 333 -8.16 11.85 10.44
C ASP A 333 -8.62 10.76 9.47
N ILE A 334 -8.55 9.48 9.88
CA ILE A 334 -9.02 8.36 9.05
C ILE A 334 -10.54 8.41 8.85
N ALA A 335 -11.32 8.65 9.91
CA ALA A 335 -12.77 8.73 9.81
C ALA A 335 -13.21 9.87 8.87
N PHE A 336 -12.56 11.04 8.95
CA PHE A 336 -12.85 12.15 8.06
C PHE A 336 -12.33 11.96 6.64
N ALA A 337 -11.15 11.36 6.44
CA ALA A 337 -10.64 11.05 5.11
C ALA A 337 -11.57 10.06 4.37
N ILE A 338 -12.07 9.02 5.04
CA ILE A 338 -13.05 8.09 4.45
C ILE A 338 -14.34 8.82 4.05
N ARG A 339 -14.86 9.71 4.92
CA ARG A 339 -16.07 10.49 4.64
C ARG A 339 -15.86 11.48 3.50
N TYR A 340 -14.75 12.21 3.50
CA TYR A 340 -14.35 13.12 2.44
C TYR A 340 -14.33 12.38 1.10
N ALA A 341 -13.65 11.23 1.03
CA ALA A 341 -13.58 10.44 -0.19
C ALA A 341 -14.97 10.08 -0.70
N ALA A 342 -15.84 9.60 0.19
CA ALA A 342 -17.20 9.20 -0.13
C ALA A 342 -18.08 10.38 -0.60
N ASP A 343 -17.93 11.54 0.01
CA ASP A 343 -18.69 12.74 -0.34
C ASP A 343 -18.21 13.40 -1.63
N ASN A 344 -16.91 13.35 -1.90
CA ASN A 344 -16.31 13.83 -3.15
C ASN A 344 -16.30 12.79 -4.29
N GLY A 345 -17.13 11.76 -4.17
CA GLY A 345 -17.49 10.87 -5.28
C GLY A 345 -16.49 9.76 -5.56
N ALA A 346 -15.55 9.47 -4.65
CA ALA A 346 -14.72 8.28 -4.74
C ALA A 346 -15.59 7.02 -4.82
N LYS A 347 -15.15 6.06 -5.60
CA LYS A 347 -15.82 4.76 -5.80
C LYS A 347 -15.00 3.60 -5.27
N VAL A 348 -13.71 3.83 -5.06
CA VAL A 348 -12.78 2.96 -4.36
C VAL A 348 -11.94 3.85 -3.44
N VAL A 349 -11.63 3.36 -2.25
CA VAL A 349 -10.67 3.98 -1.32
C VAL A 349 -9.63 2.92 -0.99
N ASN A 350 -8.36 3.26 -1.10
CA ASN A 350 -7.26 2.42 -0.66
C ASN A 350 -6.74 2.91 0.70
N THR A 351 -6.57 1.99 1.65
CA THR A 351 -5.97 2.21 2.97
C THR A 351 -4.79 1.28 3.17
N SER A 352 -3.58 1.84 3.19
CA SER A 352 -2.32 1.09 3.27
C SER A 352 -1.57 1.36 4.56
N PHE A 353 -2.32 1.39 5.67
CA PHE A 353 -1.85 1.64 7.03
C PHE A 353 -2.57 0.71 8.00
N GLY A 354 -2.07 0.62 9.23
CA GLY A 354 -2.76 -0.03 10.32
C GLY A 354 -1.96 0.01 11.62
N LYS A 355 -2.66 -0.22 12.73
CA LYS A 355 -2.11 -0.09 14.08
C LYS A 355 -2.80 -1.01 15.09
N ASP A 356 -2.15 -1.19 16.24
CA ASP A 356 -2.60 -2.10 17.32
C ASP A 356 -3.61 -1.48 18.30
N PHE A 357 -3.82 -0.16 18.25
CA PHE A 357 -4.70 0.57 19.17
C PHE A 357 -5.53 1.59 18.40
N SER A 358 -6.80 1.74 18.75
CA SER A 358 -7.70 2.71 18.12
C SER A 358 -8.70 3.25 19.15
N PRO A 359 -8.32 4.28 19.93
CA PRO A 359 -9.14 4.83 21.02
C PRO A 359 -10.55 5.26 20.58
N HIS A 360 -10.70 5.64 19.31
CA HIS A 360 -11.95 6.08 18.69
C HIS A 360 -12.38 5.17 17.55
N TYR A 361 -12.07 3.88 17.59
CA TYR A 361 -12.39 2.92 16.51
C TYR A 361 -13.86 2.95 16.07
N LYS A 362 -14.80 3.25 16.99
CA LYS A 362 -16.23 3.40 16.66
C LYS A 362 -16.49 4.49 15.62
N GLN A 363 -15.75 5.59 15.64
CA GLN A 363 -15.88 6.67 14.65
C GLN A 363 -15.42 6.20 13.27
N VAL A 364 -14.34 5.42 13.22
CA VAL A 364 -13.85 4.78 11.99
C VAL A 364 -14.87 3.78 11.46
N GLN A 365 -15.48 2.96 12.33
CA GLN A 365 -16.56 2.04 11.95
C GLN A 365 -17.77 2.74 11.35
N GLU A 366 -18.19 3.87 11.92
CA GLU A 366 -19.28 4.67 11.35
C GLU A 366 -18.88 5.33 10.02
N ALA A 367 -17.60 5.65 9.82
CA ALA A 367 -17.10 6.11 8.52
C ALA A 367 -17.09 4.98 7.47
N ILE A 368 -16.71 3.74 7.84
CA ILE A 368 -16.79 2.57 6.96
C ILE A 368 -18.24 2.32 6.51
N LYS A 369 -19.19 2.32 7.44
CA LYS A 369 -20.63 2.19 7.12
C LYS A 369 -21.14 3.34 6.26
N TYR A 370 -20.65 4.55 6.50
CA TYR A 370 -20.99 5.72 5.68
C TYR A 370 -20.51 5.55 4.25
N ALA A 371 -19.26 5.12 4.05
CA ALA A 371 -18.72 4.78 2.74
C ALA A 371 -19.55 3.68 2.05
N ALA A 372 -20.02 2.67 2.79
CA ALA A 372 -20.92 1.65 2.27
C ALA A 372 -22.23 2.26 1.76
N SER A 373 -22.84 3.18 2.53
CA SER A 373 -24.07 3.88 2.14
C SER A 373 -23.93 4.77 0.90
N LYS A 374 -22.69 5.17 0.59
CA LYS A 374 -22.31 5.97 -0.59
C LYS A 374 -21.80 5.10 -1.75
N ASP A 375 -21.89 3.78 -1.62
CA ASP A 375 -21.45 2.80 -2.61
C ASP A 375 -19.95 2.94 -2.92
N VAL A 376 -19.12 2.99 -1.87
CA VAL A 376 -17.66 3.09 -1.94
C VAL A 376 -17.04 1.80 -1.41
N LEU A 377 -16.17 1.16 -2.18
CA LEU A 377 -15.39 0.02 -1.72
C LEU A 377 -14.10 0.50 -1.04
N ILE A 378 -13.84 0.06 0.19
CA ILE A 378 -12.58 0.26 0.90
C ILE A 378 -11.72 -0.99 0.68
N VAL A 379 -10.47 -0.80 0.27
CA VAL A 379 -9.47 -1.85 0.07
C VAL A 379 -8.33 -1.61 1.05
N ASN A 380 -8.14 -2.53 1.98
CA ASN A 380 -7.29 -2.38 3.14
C ASN A 380 -6.09 -3.34 3.10
N ALA A 381 -4.92 -2.87 3.53
CA ALA A 381 -3.75 -3.72 3.74
C ALA A 381 -3.92 -4.58 5.01
N ALA A 382 -3.52 -5.85 4.98
CA ALA A 382 -3.63 -6.73 6.15
C ALA A 382 -2.62 -6.43 7.28
N GLY A 383 -1.54 -5.69 6.99
CA GLY A 383 -0.42 -5.46 7.92
C GLY A 383 0.77 -6.40 7.69
N ASN A 384 1.90 -6.08 8.32
CA ASN A 384 3.22 -6.62 7.97
C ASN A 384 3.95 -7.29 9.16
N ASP A 385 3.19 -7.84 10.11
CA ASP A 385 3.69 -8.39 11.37
C ASP A 385 3.84 -9.90 11.37
N SER A 386 3.59 -10.57 10.23
CA SER A 386 3.56 -12.03 10.14
C SER A 386 2.57 -12.69 11.11
N LYS A 387 1.47 -12.01 11.48
CA LYS A 387 0.51 -12.50 12.49
C LYS A 387 -0.74 -13.11 11.86
N ASN A 388 -1.35 -14.04 12.61
CA ASN A 388 -2.72 -14.46 12.35
C ASN A 388 -3.70 -13.46 13.00
N ILE A 389 -4.21 -12.54 12.19
CA ILE A 389 -5.09 -11.45 12.65
C ILE A 389 -6.54 -11.89 12.91
N ASP A 390 -6.86 -13.19 12.81
CA ASP A 390 -8.12 -13.72 13.37
C ASP A 390 -8.15 -13.72 14.90
N ASN A 391 -6.97 -13.64 15.54
CA ASN A 391 -6.76 -13.73 16.99
C ASN A 391 -6.15 -12.46 17.59
N GLU A 392 -5.81 -11.47 16.77
CA GLU A 392 -5.16 -10.22 17.18
C GLU A 392 -6.02 -9.04 16.75
N GLU A 393 -5.98 -7.95 17.50
CA GLU A 393 -6.67 -6.71 17.13
C GLU A 393 -5.76 -5.84 16.27
N VAL A 394 -6.19 -5.61 15.03
CA VAL A 394 -5.53 -4.69 14.08
C VAL A 394 -6.59 -3.75 13.55
N PHE A 395 -6.26 -2.46 13.48
CA PHE A 395 -7.17 -1.40 13.03
C PHE A 395 -6.61 -0.70 11.76
N PRO A 396 -7.48 -0.21 10.85
CA PRO A 396 -8.93 -0.35 10.88
C PRO A 396 -9.37 -1.79 10.57
N THR A 397 -10.49 -2.18 11.17
CA THR A 397 -11.15 -3.46 10.89
C THR A 397 -12.66 -3.24 10.76
N ASP A 398 -13.29 -3.94 9.82
CA ASP A 398 -14.74 -4.01 9.70
C ASP A 398 -15.33 -5.16 10.54
N GLU A 399 -14.52 -5.87 11.33
CA GLU A 399 -15.00 -6.97 12.16
C GLU A 399 -15.39 -6.52 13.58
N VAL A 400 -16.61 -6.88 14.02
CA VAL A 400 -17.03 -6.80 15.43
C VAL A 400 -17.63 -8.12 15.85
N SER A 401 -17.10 -8.71 16.92
CA SER A 401 -17.57 -10.01 17.42
C SER A 401 -17.59 -11.09 16.32
N LYS A 402 -16.53 -11.14 15.50
CA LYS A 402 -16.35 -12.11 14.40
C LYS A 402 -17.35 -12.00 13.25
N LYS A 403 -17.88 -10.79 13.02
CA LYS A 403 -18.79 -10.47 11.92
C LYS A 403 -18.43 -9.14 11.29
N GLU A 404 -18.43 -9.11 9.97
CA GLU A 404 -18.32 -7.86 9.20
C GLU A 404 -19.47 -6.90 9.54
N ILE A 405 -19.15 -5.63 9.74
CA ILE A 405 -20.12 -4.55 9.99
C ILE A 405 -20.64 -3.94 8.68
N ALA A 406 -19.95 -4.17 7.57
CA ALA A 406 -20.30 -3.68 6.24
C ALA A 406 -19.75 -4.60 5.15
N ASP A 407 -20.42 -4.64 3.99
CA ASP A 407 -20.04 -5.50 2.86
C ASP A 407 -19.13 -4.80 1.83
N ASN A 408 -18.53 -3.67 2.22
CA ASN A 408 -17.73 -2.78 1.37
C ASN A 408 -16.26 -2.64 1.83
N PHE A 409 -15.77 -3.50 2.72
CA PHE A 409 -14.38 -3.48 3.19
C PHE A 409 -13.68 -4.75 2.75
N LEU A 410 -12.53 -4.65 2.07
CA LEU A 410 -11.80 -5.79 1.52
C LEU A 410 -10.35 -5.77 2.01
N THR A 411 -9.95 -6.76 2.79
CA THR A 411 -8.59 -6.85 3.37
C THR A 411 -7.66 -7.73 2.53
N VAL A 412 -6.45 -7.25 2.25
CA VAL A 412 -5.51 -7.84 1.28
C VAL A 412 -4.19 -8.26 1.93
N GLY A 413 -3.88 -9.55 1.87
CA GLY A 413 -2.57 -10.10 2.20
C GLY A 413 -1.57 -10.00 1.04
N ALA A 414 -0.27 -10.13 1.34
CA ALA A 414 0.81 -9.96 0.38
C ALA A 414 1.40 -11.29 -0.11
N LEU A 415 1.63 -11.37 -1.41
CA LEU A 415 2.33 -12.46 -2.08
C LEU A 415 3.78 -12.13 -2.35
N ASN A 416 4.60 -13.17 -2.27
CA ASN A 416 5.92 -13.22 -2.87
C ASN A 416 5.80 -13.54 -4.37
N TYR A 417 6.82 -13.20 -5.16
CA TYR A 417 6.91 -13.54 -6.57
C TYR A 417 7.25 -15.02 -6.80
N LYS A 418 7.57 -15.80 -5.77
CA LYS A 418 7.82 -17.25 -5.85
C LYS A 418 6.51 -18.04 -5.79
N TYR A 419 6.35 -19.06 -6.63
CA TYR A 419 5.18 -19.96 -6.60
C TYR A 419 5.54 -21.33 -6.03
N ASP A 420 5.92 -21.33 -4.75
CA ASP A 420 6.28 -22.50 -3.95
C ASP A 420 5.79 -22.31 -2.50
N GLU A 421 6.35 -23.05 -1.55
CA GLU A 421 5.98 -22.91 -0.13
C GLU A 421 6.18 -21.50 0.44
N ASN A 422 6.96 -20.63 -0.22
CA ASN A 422 7.18 -19.22 0.14
C ASN A 422 6.26 -18.25 -0.62
N LEU A 423 5.15 -18.75 -1.18
CA LEU A 423 4.19 -17.93 -1.95
C LEU A 423 3.64 -16.74 -1.15
N VAL A 424 3.41 -16.91 0.15
CA VAL A 424 3.00 -15.80 1.02
C VAL A 424 4.23 -15.00 1.42
N ALA A 425 4.15 -13.67 1.34
CA ALA A 425 5.24 -12.82 1.78
C ALA A 425 5.51 -13.07 3.26
N SER A 426 6.78 -13.21 3.66
CA SER A 426 7.15 -13.60 5.01
C SER A 426 6.63 -12.65 6.09
N PHE A 427 6.44 -11.38 5.74
CA PHE A 427 5.88 -10.33 6.61
C PHE A 427 4.34 -10.28 6.61
N SER A 428 3.64 -10.91 5.66
CA SER A 428 2.19 -10.70 5.51
C SER A 428 1.44 -11.21 6.73
N ASN A 429 0.56 -10.37 7.28
CA ASN A 429 -0.53 -10.86 8.12
C ASN A 429 -1.46 -11.74 7.29
N PHE A 430 -2.12 -12.69 7.97
CA PHE A 430 -3.06 -13.65 7.38
C PHE A 430 -4.21 -13.90 8.36
N GLY A 431 -5.32 -14.47 7.89
CA GLY A 431 -6.45 -14.77 8.76
C GLY A 431 -7.60 -15.36 7.95
N LYS A 432 -8.13 -16.50 8.39
CA LYS A 432 -9.18 -17.23 7.67
C LYS A 432 -10.47 -16.42 7.54
N ARG A 433 -10.70 -15.48 8.46
CA ARG A 433 -11.90 -14.66 8.52
C ARG A 433 -11.62 -13.20 8.16
N THR A 434 -10.47 -12.70 8.57
CA THR A 434 -10.13 -11.27 8.55
C THR A 434 -9.37 -10.81 7.30
N VAL A 435 -8.73 -11.73 6.57
CA VAL A 435 -8.11 -11.44 5.26
C VAL A 435 -8.98 -12.01 4.15
N ASP A 436 -9.33 -11.21 3.15
CA ASP A 436 -10.24 -11.65 2.08
C ASP A 436 -9.53 -12.38 0.96
N VAL A 437 -8.41 -11.83 0.48
CA VAL A 437 -7.63 -12.30 -0.68
C VAL A 437 -6.15 -11.97 -0.52
N PHE A 438 -5.31 -12.55 -1.37
CA PHE A 438 -3.89 -12.19 -1.49
C PHE A 438 -3.55 -11.61 -2.86
N ALA A 439 -2.64 -10.63 -2.90
CA ALA A 439 -2.16 -9.98 -4.13
C ALA A 439 -0.63 -9.72 -4.08
N PRO A 440 0.03 -9.45 -5.22
CA PRO A 440 1.46 -9.15 -5.27
C PRO A 440 1.90 -8.07 -4.28
N GLY A 441 2.88 -8.35 -3.41
CA GLY A 441 3.34 -7.37 -2.40
C GLY A 441 4.85 -7.34 -2.15
N VAL A 442 5.65 -8.16 -2.82
CA VAL A 442 7.11 -8.21 -2.65
C VAL A 442 7.82 -7.67 -3.90
N LYS A 443 8.79 -6.76 -3.74
CA LYS A 443 9.54 -6.16 -4.86
C LYS A 443 8.59 -5.59 -5.92
N ILE A 444 7.73 -4.66 -5.50
CA ILE A 444 6.80 -3.97 -6.37
C ILE A 444 7.45 -2.67 -6.85
N TRP A 445 7.66 -2.57 -8.15
CA TRP A 445 8.23 -1.39 -8.81
C TRP A 445 7.12 -0.38 -9.07
N ALA A 446 7.23 0.82 -8.50
CA ALA A 446 6.29 1.91 -8.77
C ALA A 446 6.93 3.28 -8.57
N THR A 447 6.13 4.32 -8.79
CA THR A 447 6.50 5.73 -8.67
C THR A 447 7.04 6.06 -7.28
N ALA A 448 8.00 6.96 -7.22
CA ALA A 448 8.55 7.53 -6.00
C ALA A 448 8.75 9.05 -6.22
N PRO A 449 8.78 9.87 -5.16
CA PRO A 449 8.95 11.31 -5.25
C PRO A 449 10.07 11.75 -6.21
N GLU A 450 9.91 12.96 -6.73
CA GLU A 450 10.91 13.62 -7.58
C GLU A 450 11.14 12.91 -8.93
N ASN A 451 10.06 12.36 -9.53
CA ASN A 451 10.10 11.60 -10.80
C ASN A 451 11.06 10.39 -10.74
N THR A 452 11.10 9.71 -9.58
CA THR A 452 11.89 8.50 -9.40
C THR A 452 10.99 7.27 -9.31
N TYR A 453 11.62 6.09 -9.25
CA TYR A 453 10.90 4.82 -9.15
C TYR A 453 11.70 3.89 -8.25
N LYS A 454 11.00 3.15 -7.39
CA LYS A 454 11.63 2.28 -6.38
C LYS A 454 10.88 0.96 -6.23
N PHE A 455 11.63 -0.08 -5.87
CA PHE A 455 11.04 -1.32 -5.37
C PHE A 455 10.69 -1.15 -3.89
N LEU A 456 9.40 -1.26 -3.56
CA LEU A 456 8.93 -1.39 -2.18
C LEU A 456 8.28 -2.76 -1.97
N GLN A 457 7.96 -3.09 -0.73
CA GLN A 457 7.28 -4.32 -0.35
C GLN A 457 6.41 -4.10 0.89
N GLY A 458 5.29 -4.80 0.93
CA GLY A 458 4.31 -4.69 2.00
C GLY A 458 2.92 -5.14 1.52
N THR A 459 2.04 -5.41 2.47
CA THR A 459 0.58 -5.44 2.20
C THR A 459 0.08 -4.07 1.69
N SER A 460 0.82 -3.00 1.99
CA SER A 460 0.68 -1.66 1.40
C SER A 460 0.92 -1.62 -0.12
N MET A 461 1.63 -2.59 -0.70
CA MET A 461 1.77 -2.69 -2.16
C MET A 461 0.80 -3.71 -2.75
N ALA A 462 0.29 -4.66 -1.96
CA ALA A 462 -0.74 -5.61 -2.39
C ALA A 462 -2.16 -5.01 -2.44
N SER A 463 -2.51 -4.18 -1.45
CA SER A 463 -3.80 -3.46 -1.41
C SER A 463 -4.06 -2.59 -2.65
N PRO A 464 -3.11 -1.76 -3.15
CA PRO A 464 -3.34 -0.95 -4.34
C PRO A 464 -3.47 -1.76 -5.64
N GLU A 465 -2.88 -2.96 -5.73
CA GLU A 465 -3.14 -3.87 -6.86
C GLU A 465 -4.63 -4.22 -6.95
N VAL A 466 -5.25 -4.47 -5.79
CA VAL A 466 -6.67 -4.82 -5.67
C VAL A 466 -7.56 -3.59 -5.80
N ALA A 467 -7.15 -2.43 -5.26
CA ALA A 467 -7.85 -1.17 -5.45
C ALA A 467 -7.90 -0.76 -6.94
N GLY A 468 -6.78 -0.93 -7.65
CA GLY A 468 -6.71 -0.76 -9.09
C GLY A 468 -7.61 -1.73 -9.84
N LEU A 469 -7.64 -3.01 -9.47
CA LEU A 469 -8.56 -3.98 -10.07
C LEU A 469 -10.03 -3.60 -9.82
N ALA A 470 -10.38 -3.19 -8.61
CA ALA A 470 -11.71 -2.71 -8.28
C ALA A 470 -12.09 -1.50 -9.14
N ALA A 471 -11.20 -0.51 -9.27
CA ALA A 471 -11.42 0.67 -10.10
C ALA A 471 -11.57 0.31 -11.59
N LEU A 472 -10.77 -0.63 -12.10
CA LEU A 472 -10.89 -1.16 -13.46
C LEU A 472 -12.26 -1.81 -13.69
N ILE A 473 -12.73 -2.64 -12.75
CA ILE A 473 -14.06 -3.25 -12.82
C ILE A 473 -15.14 -2.15 -12.82
N ARG A 474 -15.08 -1.19 -11.90
CA ARG A 474 -16.08 -0.11 -11.83
C ARG A 474 -16.07 0.81 -13.06
N SER A 475 -14.90 1.00 -13.68
CA SER A 475 -14.72 1.80 -14.89
C SER A 475 -15.46 1.19 -16.08
N TYR A 476 -15.37 -0.13 -16.27
CA TYR A 476 -15.99 -0.84 -17.39
C TYR A 476 -17.40 -1.40 -17.09
N PHE A 477 -17.74 -1.56 -15.81
CA PHE A 477 -19.03 -2.11 -15.35
C PHE A 477 -19.67 -1.20 -14.28
N PRO A 478 -20.01 0.07 -14.60
CA PRO A 478 -20.36 1.11 -13.61
C PRO A 478 -21.67 0.88 -12.84
N LYS A 479 -22.45 -0.13 -13.21
CA LYS A 479 -23.68 -0.52 -12.48
C LYS A 479 -23.44 -1.51 -11.34
N LEU A 480 -22.20 -2.01 -11.19
CA LEU A 480 -21.84 -2.89 -10.09
C LEU A 480 -21.60 -2.06 -8.82
N THR A 481 -22.18 -2.53 -7.72
CA THR A 481 -22.01 -1.90 -6.40
C THR A 481 -20.68 -2.28 -5.77
N ALA A 482 -20.25 -1.56 -4.74
CA ALA A 482 -19.07 -1.87 -3.96
C ALA A 482 -19.07 -3.33 -3.46
N ALA A 483 -20.19 -3.77 -2.86
CA ALA A 483 -20.36 -5.14 -2.36
C ALA A 483 -20.24 -6.21 -3.45
N GLU A 484 -20.78 -5.93 -4.64
CA GLU A 484 -20.66 -6.84 -5.78
C GLU A 484 -19.23 -6.91 -6.32
N VAL A 485 -18.52 -5.78 -6.34
CA VAL A 485 -17.11 -5.75 -6.75
C VAL A 485 -16.24 -6.52 -5.73
N LYS A 486 -16.44 -6.32 -4.42
CA LYS A 486 -15.80 -7.14 -3.36
C LYS A 486 -16.01 -8.62 -3.64
N LYS A 487 -17.27 -9.03 -3.81
CA LYS A 487 -17.65 -10.41 -4.11
C LYS A 487 -17.00 -10.95 -5.39
N ILE A 488 -16.98 -10.17 -6.48
CA ILE A 488 -16.37 -10.58 -7.74
C ILE A 488 -14.88 -10.85 -7.55
N ILE A 489 -14.16 -9.96 -6.88
CA ILE A 489 -12.72 -10.11 -6.64
C ILE A 489 -12.47 -11.41 -5.85
N MET A 490 -13.17 -11.60 -4.73
CA MET A 490 -13.04 -12.81 -3.90
C MET A 490 -13.38 -14.11 -4.65
N GLN A 491 -14.40 -14.11 -5.50
CA GLN A 491 -14.86 -15.31 -6.21
C GLN A 491 -14.09 -15.63 -7.50
N SER A 492 -13.32 -14.66 -8.00
CA SER A 492 -12.58 -14.79 -9.27
C SER A 492 -11.14 -15.26 -9.11
N GLY A 493 -10.61 -15.25 -7.89
CA GLY A 493 -9.23 -15.60 -7.61
C GLY A 493 -8.87 -17.05 -7.92
N MET A 494 -7.58 -17.31 -8.08
CA MET A 494 -7.05 -18.67 -8.23
C MET A 494 -6.75 -19.25 -6.84
N ALA A 495 -7.09 -20.52 -6.61
CA ALA A 495 -6.89 -21.17 -5.32
C ALA A 495 -5.71 -22.15 -5.36
N PRO A 496 -4.50 -21.75 -4.91
CA PRO A 496 -3.40 -22.69 -4.66
C PRO A 496 -3.84 -23.90 -3.83
N LYS A 497 -3.28 -25.08 -4.15
CA LYS A 497 -3.68 -26.38 -3.56
C LYS A 497 -2.55 -27.06 -2.79
N PHE A 498 -1.65 -26.28 -2.22
CA PHE A 498 -0.49 -26.75 -1.47
C PHE A 498 -0.31 -25.92 -0.18
N ASP A 499 0.56 -26.43 0.70
CA ASP A 499 0.88 -25.78 1.95
C ASP A 499 1.98 -24.74 1.76
N VAL A 500 1.84 -23.62 2.46
CA VAL A 500 2.78 -22.49 2.46
C VAL A 500 3.29 -22.23 3.87
N ILE A 501 4.44 -21.58 3.96
CA ILE A 501 5.07 -21.17 5.19
C ILE A 501 4.55 -19.78 5.57
N VAL A 502 4.04 -19.65 6.79
CA VAL A 502 3.52 -18.40 7.34
C VAL A 502 3.88 -18.26 8.81
N GLY A 503 3.78 -17.04 9.34
CA GLY A 503 4.00 -16.79 10.75
C GLY A 503 5.47 -16.63 11.13
N GLU A 504 5.73 -15.96 12.25
CA GLU A 504 7.07 -15.90 12.85
C GLU A 504 7.63 -17.30 13.15
N GLU A 505 6.76 -18.23 13.55
CA GLU A 505 7.10 -19.63 13.82
C GLU A 505 7.30 -20.48 12.55
N GLN A 506 7.12 -19.90 11.35
CA GLN A 506 7.33 -20.56 10.06
C GLN A 506 6.53 -21.87 9.93
N VAL A 507 5.25 -21.83 10.30
CA VAL A 507 4.35 -22.98 10.26
C VAL A 507 3.87 -23.26 8.83
N LYS A 508 3.74 -24.54 8.48
CA LYS A 508 3.15 -24.97 7.20
C LYS A 508 1.65 -25.09 7.32
N VAL A 509 0.92 -24.31 6.52
CA VAL A 509 -0.54 -24.24 6.53
C VAL A 509 -1.05 -24.29 5.09
N ASN A 510 -2.17 -24.96 4.86
CA ASN A 510 -2.78 -24.95 3.53
C ASN A 510 -3.18 -23.52 3.15
N PHE A 511 -2.89 -23.11 1.91
CA PHE A 511 -3.21 -21.75 1.45
C PHE A 511 -4.69 -21.39 1.62
N SER A 512 -5.60 -22.37 1.52
CA SER A 512 -7.03 -22.12 1.73
C SER A 512 -7.38 -21.62 3.13
N GLU A 513 -6.52 -21.85 4.12
CA GLU A 513 -6.77 -21.47 5.51
C GLU A 513 -6.29 -20.06 5.86
N LEU A 514 -5.67 -19.35 4.91
CA LEU A 514 -5.03 -18.06 5.16
C LEU A 514 -5.92 -16.85 4.88
N SER A 515 -7.04 -17.05 4.19
CA SER A 515 -8.01 -16.01 3.83
C SER A 515 -9.42 -16.57 3.68
N THR A 516 -10.41 -15.69 3.73
CA THR A 516 -11.83 -15.98 3.52
C THR A 516 -12.04 -16.67 2.17
N SER A 517 -11.46 -16.15 1.09
CA SER A 517 -11.58 -16.79 -0.23
C SER A 517 -10.65 -17.98 -0.42
N GLY A 518 -9.49 -18.00 0.25
CA GLY A 518 -8.43 -18.97 -0.02
C GLY A 518 -7.82 -18.80 -1.42
N THR A 519 -7.79 -17.58 -1.95
CA THR A 519 -7.35 -17.30 -3.33
C THR A 519 -6.33 -16.18 -3.45
N ILE A 520 -5.50 -16.27 -4.49
CA ILE A 520 -4.74 -15.15 -5.05
C ILE A 520 -5.58 -14.44 -6.13
N VAL A 521 -5.48 -13.12 -6.20
CA VAL A 521 -6.29 -12.28 -7.11
C VAL A 521 -6.01 -12.60 -8.59
N ASN A 522 -7.04 -12.56 -9.44
CA ASN A 522 -6.94 -12.74 -10.89
C ASN A 522 -7.86 -11.76 -11.63
N ALA A 523 -7.28 -10.73 -12.23
CA ALA A 523 -7.97 -9.65 -12.92
C ALA A 523 -8.78 -10.13 -14.13
N ARG A 524 -8.25 -11.08 -14.91
CA ARG A 524 -8.94 -11.61 -16.09
C ARG A 524 -10.24 -12.32 -15.68
N ASN A 525 -10.18 -13.18 -14.68
CA ASN A 525 -11.35 -13.86 -14.13
C ASN A 525 -12.35 -12.86 -13.54
N ALA A 526 -11.87 -11.83 -12.86
CA ALA A 526 -12.72 -10.79 -12.30
C ALA A 526 -13.52 -10.05 -13.38
N VAL A 527 -12.89 -9.70 -14.51
CA VAL A 527 -13.58 -9.09 -15.68
C VAL A 527 -14.65 -10.02 -16.26
N ILE A 528 -14.38 -11.32 -16.34
CA ILE A 528 -15.36 -12.32 -16.81
C ILE A 528 -16.57 -12.36 -15.87
N LEU A 529 -16.33 -12.43 -14.56
CA LEU A 529 -17.40 -12.44 -13.55
C LEU A 529 -18.19 -11.14 -13.52
N ALA A 530 -17.51 -9.99 -13.64
CA ALA A 530 -18.14 -8.69 -13.74
C ALA A 530 -19.05 -8.57 -14.96
N ALA A 531 -18.62 -9.07 -16.13
CA ALA A 531 -19.45 -9.11 -17.33
C ALA A 531 -20.69 -10.01 -17.14
N LYS A 532 -20.55 -11.16 -16.49
CA LYS A 532 -21.68 -12.06 -16.16
C LYS A 532 -22.70 -11.37 -15.26
N MET A 533 -22.23 -10.76 -14.17
CA MET A 533 -23.09 -10.07 -13.19
C MET A 533 -23.72 -8.79 -13.76
N SER A 534 -23.00 -8.03 -14.56
CA SER A 534 -23.53 -6.80 -15.18
C SER A 534 -24.67 -7.10 -16.17
N ARG A 535 -24.70 -8.29 -16.80
CA ARG A 535 -25.78 -8.69 -17.70
C ARG A 535 -27.09 -9.01 -16.98
N SER A 536 -27.04 -9.55 -15.77
CA SER A 536 -28.26 -9.84 -14.99
C SER A 536 -28.93 -8.59 -14.44
N LYS A 537 -28.29 -7.42 -14.55
CA LYS A 537 -28.82 -6.11 -14.12
C LYS A 537 -29.48 -5.30 -15.25
N LYS A 538 -29.65 -5.87 -16.45
CA LYS A 538 -30.26 -5.17 -17.58
C LYS A 538 -31.77 -5.20 -17.56
#